data_AF-A0A7S3WTG8-F1
#
_entry.id   AF-A0A7S3WTG8-F1
#
_cell.length_a   1.000
_cell.length_b   1.000
_cell.length_c   1.000
_cell.angle_alpha   90.00
_cell.angle_beta   90.00
_cell.angle_gamma   90.00
#
_symmetry.space_group_name_H-M   'P 1'
#
loop_
_entity.id
_entity.type
_entity.pdbx_description
1 polymer ?
#
loop_
_entity_poly.entity_id
_entity_poly.type
_entity_poly.pdbx_seq_one_letter_code
_entity_poly.pdbx_strand_id
1 'polypeptide(L)'
;GRGAREAAPSRLGRRGERRARALRSAWGLVVARRADRLSAVRHTSLLLSMGASRGTDAGGTKAYDAAALEQTDAKPSHITVSRLTIGTWNLVAKHDEHILLSFYWAERKLVWEVLHLGVVRKMEADFEDVIGTALHPGASAEESERLIVELARPPRFYREAATVTSDEDGAKTASYVYTTDFTNGQASQVSRHVLHFPFGTMSSYLGMMKRAGLPVLADGSTQPSVEAGERARQLGTHAMSTRLRQPPTSSPRLDAIILQEQLEREMRDCQARYTGICPIRERLYAAALDELTVAIGRDEPKRGGLLRRLTAEARLTIDAYRSVYEQSLLFGSSKLSAAVRIRGDLKDRIAGLESEIDDLKSQVRRLNELCESLAHREEQKAKGYEVESPDITHLKEEQVQLQSLLEVLRLSKPDKGKSQ
;
A
#
# COMPACT_ATOMS: atom_id res chain seq x y z
N GLY A 1 49.23 70.48 2.47
CA GLY A 1 48.63 70.26 3.80
C GLY A 1 47.12 70.34 3.70
N ARG A 2 46.43 69.42 4.40
CA ARG A 2 45.04 69.44 4.95
C ARG A 2 43.90 69.90 4.02
N GLY A 3 42.78 69.20 3.87
CA GLY A 3 42.28 68.00 4.55
C GLY A 3 40.96 67.54 3.91
N ALA A 4 40.76 66.23 3.86
CA ALA A 4 39.50 65.61 3.49
C ALA A 4 38.52 65.72 4.66
N ARG A 5 37.33 66.28 4.42
CA ARG A 5 36.22 66.30 5.37
C ARG A 5 35.61 64.89 5.45
N GLU A 6 35.88 64.20 6.55
CA GLU A 6 35.14 63.01 6.98
C GLU A 6 33.68 63.35 7.23
N ALA A 7 32.78 62.62 6.56
CA ALA A 7 31.35 62.63 6.86
C ALA A 7 31.08 61.87 8.17
N ALA A 8 30.53 62.56 9.17
CA ALA A 8 30.16 61.98 10.45
C ALA A 8 29.01 60.96 10.30
N PRO A 9 29.06 59.79 10.97
CA PRO A 9 27.99 58.81 10.91
C PRO A 9 26.73 59.32 11.63
N SER A 10 25.58 59.16 10.97
CA SER A 10 24.27 59.65 11.38
C SER A 10 23.84 59.15 12.77
N ARG A 11 23.09 59.99 13.50
CA ARG A 11 22.61 59.73 14.88
C ARG A 11 21.77 58.46 15.03
N LEU A 12 21.20 57.93 13.94
CA LEU A 12 20.47 56.66 13.90
C LEU A 12 21.40 55.43 14.01
N GLY A 13 22.58 55.46 13.39
CA GLY A 13 23.58 54.37 13.49
C GLY A 13 24.16 54.24 14.90
N ARG A 14 24.41 55.37 15.59
CA ARG A 14 24.92 55.37 16.97
C ARG A 14 23.90 54.87 17.99
N ARG A 15 22.59 54.96 17.73
CA ARG A 15 21.53 54.38 18.59
C ARG A 15 21.42 52.86 18.38
N GLY A 16 21.58 52.38 17.15
CA GLY A 16 21.64 50.94 16.83
C GLY A 16 22.86 50.26 17.45
N GLU A 17 24.04 50.87 17.34
CA GLU A 17 25.28 50.33 17.91
C GLU A 17 25.30 50.34 19.44
N ARG A 18 24.71 51.36 20.09
CA ARG A 18 24.59 51.42 21.55
C ARG A 18 23.58 50.40 22.08
N ARG A 19 22.46 50.17 21.37
CA ARG A 19 21.53 49.06 21.69
C ARG A 19 22.18 47.70 21.50
N ALA A 20 22.96 47.51 20.43
CA ALA A 20 23.70 46.27 20.19
C ALA A 20 24.84 46.06 21.21
N ARG A 21 25.52 47.12 21.65
CA ARG A 21 26.53 47.05 22.74
C ARG A 21 25.88 46.77 24.10
N ALA A 22 24.75 47.39 24.41
CA ALA A 22 24.00 47.15 25.65
C ALA A 22 23.39 45.74 25.70
N LEU A 23 22.93 45.20 24.58
CA LEU A 23 22.49 43.81 24.46
C LEU A 23 23.67 42.84 24.59
N ARG A 24 24.83 43.15 23.99
CA ARG A 24 26.08 42.36 24.15
C ARG A 24 26.60 42.35 25.59
N SER A 25 26.57 43.48 26.29
CA SER A 25 27.00 43.55 27.69
C SER A 25 26.00 42.91 28.66
N ALA A 26 24.69 43.07 28.40
CA ALA A 26 23.65 42.43 29.19
C ALA A 26 23.62 40.91 29.00
N TRP A 27 23.92 40.40 27.79
CA TRP A 27 24.04 38.97 27.54
C TRP A 27 25.36 38.38 28.06
N GLY A 28 26.49 39.07 27.92
CA GLY A 28 27.77 38.61 28.47
C GLY A 28 27.72 38.41 29.99
N LEU A 29 26.99 39.27 30.72
CA LEU A 29 26.74 39.12 32.16
C LEU A 29 25.74 38.00 32.51
N VAL A 30 24.79 37.71 31.62
CA VAL A 30 23.82 36.61 31.81
C VAL A 30 24.47 35.25 31.55
N VAL A 31 25.39 35.16 30.60
CA VAL A 31 26.10 33.92 30.24
C VAL A 31 27.24 33.62 31.23
N ALA A 32 28.02 34.62 31.67
CA ALA A 32 29.03 34.43 32.72
C ALA A 32 28.42 33.92 34.04
N ARG A 33 27.24 34.43 34.42
CA ARG A 33 26.48 33.94 35.60
C ARG A 33 25.85 32.56 35.40
N ARG A 34 25.75 32.06 34.17
CA ARG A 34 25.13 30.77 33.82
C ARG A 34 26.15 29.65 33.72
N ALA A 35 27.38 29.95 33.30
CA ALA A 35 28.52 29.02 33.34
C ALA A 35 28.91 28.64 34.79
N ASP A 36 28.85 29.60 35.72
CA ASP A 36 29.13 29.37 37.15
C ASP A 36 27.99 28.67 37.92
N ARG A 37 26.73 28.73 37.43
CA ARG A 37 25.57 28.12 38.11
C ARG A 37 25.25 26.69 37.67
N LEU A 38 25.76 26.26 36.51
CA LEU A 38 25.61 24.86 36.04
C LEU A 38 26.60 23.89 36.72
N SER A 39 27.62 24.37 37.43
CA SER A 39 28.45 23.52 38.30
C SER A 39 27.79 23.25 39.66
N ALA A 40 26.84 24.08 40.09
CA ALA A 40 26.28 24.05 41.45
C ALA A 40 25.00 23.20 41.60
N VAL A 41 24.36 22.77 40.50
CA VAL A 41 23.18 21.87 40.54
C VAL A 41 23.63 20.44 40.26
N ARG A 42 24.48 19.91 41.13
CA ARG A 42 24.86 18.50 41.21
C ARG A 42 24.55 18.02 42.62
N HIS A 43 23.32 17.57 42.85
CA HIS A 43 22.89 16.60 43.86
C HIS A 43 21.38 16.70 43.98
N THR A 44 20.63 15.89 43.21
CA THR A 44 19.31 15.32 43.56
C THR A 44 18.67 14.75 42.31
N SER A 45 18.88 13.46 42.08
CA SER A 45 17.83 12.63 41.46
C SER A 45 17.95 11.24 42.06
N LEU A 46 17.34 11.12 43.24
CA LEU A 46 16.99 9.85 43.87
C LEU A 46 15.69 9.36 43.21
N LEU A 47 15.72 8.10 42.79
CA LEU A 47 14.62 7.13 42.82
C LEU A 47 13.24 7.55 42.28
N LEU A 48 12.89 7.00 41.12
CA LEU A 48 11.58 6.35 40.97
C LEU A 48 11.74 5.02 40.22
N SER A 49 11.89 3.96 41.01
CA SER A 49 11.62 2.57 40.61
C SER A 49 10.19 2.21 41.00
N MET A 50 9.30 2.12 40.03
CA MET A 50 8.10 1.26 40.02
C MET A 50 7.75 1.12 38.53
N GLY A 51 7.59 -0.04 37.89
CA GLY A 51 7.36 -1.40 38.33
C GLY A 51 6.57 -2.03 37.18
N ALA A 52 7.25 -2.62 36.22
CA ALA A 52 6.62 -3.42 35.17
C ALA A 52 7.48 -4.67 34.95
N SER A 53 6.90 -5.80 35.32
CA SER A 53 7.46 -7.14 35.36
C SER A 53 8.15 -7.54 34.06
N ARG A 54 9.45 -7.86 34.14
CA ARG A 54 10.17 -8.65 33.14
C ARG A 54 9.99 -10.14 33.46
N GLY A 55 9.32 -10.85 32.56
CA GLY A 55 9.63 -12.25 32.31
C GLY A 55 11.02 -12.34 31.70
N THR A 56 11.77 -13.33 32.16
CA THR A 56 13.13 -13.66 31.75
C THR A 56 13.19 -14.02 30.27
N ASP A 57 14.26 -13.61 29.59
CA ASP A 57 15.18 -14.56 28.93
C ASP A 57 16.40 -13.85 28.35
N ALA A 58 17.52 -14.54 28.47
CA ALA A 58 18.89 -14.09 28.25
C ALA A 58 19.28 -14.02 26.76
N GLY A 59 20.22 -13.12 26.42
CA GLY A 59 20.85 -13.08 25.10
C GLY A 59 21.82 -11.90 24.89
N GLY A 60 23.06 -12.07 25.33
CA GLY A 60 24.29 -11.27 25.14
C GLY A 60 24.27 -9.98 24.30
N THR A 61 24.33 -8.83 24.99
CA THR A 61 24.92 -7.58 24.47
C THR A 61 26.40 -7.53 24.84
N LYS A 62 27.26 -7.13 23.89
CA LYS A 62 28.67 -6.81 24.16
C LYS A 62 28.71 -5.68 25.20
N ALA A 63 29.20 -5.98 26.39
CA ALA A 63 29.39 -5.01 27.45
C ALA A 63 30.46 -3.99 27.02
N TYR A 64 30.08 -2.71 27.00
CA TYR A 64 31.04 -1.61 26.96
C TYR A 64 31.33 -1.24 28.42
N ASP A 65 32.61 -1.23 28.79
CA ASP A 65 33.05 -0.88 30.15
C ASP A 65 32.86 0.62 30.37
N ALA A 66 31.70 1.00 30.94
CA ALA A 66 31.41 2.36 31.41
C ALA A 66 32.35 2.84 32.54
N ALA A 67 33.24 1.96 33.03
CA ALA A 67 34.17 2.22 34.13
C ALA A 67 35.44 2.99 33.74
N ALA A 68 35.65 3.31 32.45
CA ALA A 68 36.89 3.94 31.96
C ALA A 68 36.81 5.46 31.68
N LEU A 69 35.70 6.14 32.01
CA LEU A 69 35.62 7.61 31.85
C LEU A 69 36.29 8.32 33.04
N GLU A 70 37.36 9.06 32.80
CA GLU A 70 37.97 9.95 33.81
C GLU A 70 37.01 11.10 34.18
N GLN A 71 37.11 11.64 35.40
CA GLN A 71 36.25 12.74 35.89
C GLN A 71 36.27 14.01 35.01
N THR A 72 37.30 14.18 34.17
CA THR A 72 37.44 15.28 33.20
C THR A 72 36.56 15.11 31.96
N ASP A 73 36.23 13.87 31.60
CA ASP A 73 35.42 13.53 30.41
C ASP A 73 33.91 13.56 30.72
N ALA A 74 33.53 13.83 31.98
CA ALA A 74 32.14 13.92 32.41
C ALA A 74 31.47 15.27 32.10
N LYS A 75 32.23 16.31 31.73
CA LYS A 75 31.71 17.65 31.42
C LYS A 75 31.50 17.81 29.91
N PRO A 76 30.35 18.36 29.44
CA PRO A 76 30.14 18.59 28.02
C PRO A 76 31.18 19.58 27.47
N SER A 77 31.65 19.32 26.25
CA SER A 77 32.55 20.21 25.53
C SER A 77 31.79 20.99 24.47
N HIS A 78 31.96 22.32 24.46
CA HIS A 78 31.27 23.23 23.54
C HIS A 78 32.32 23.91 22.65
N ILE A 79 32.19 23.76 21.34
CA ILE A 79 33.19 24.19 20.35
C ILE A 79 32.53 25.17 19.37
N THR A 80 33.17 26.30 19.12
CA THR A 80 32.69 27.31 18.17
C THR A 80 32.90 26.85 16.72
N VAL A 81 31.85 26.97 15.91
CA VAL A 81 31.86 26.56 14.49
C VAL A 81 31.87 27.81 13.63
N SER A 82 32.81 27.92 12.68
CA SER A 82 32.90 29.05 11.75
C SER A 82 31.87 28.98 10.63
N ARG A 83 31.58 27.77 10.11
CA ARG A 83 30.58 27.55 9.07
C ARG A 83 29.97 26.15 9.17
N LEU A 84 28.65 26.05 9.07
CA LEU A 84 27.90 24.80 9.02
C LEU A 84 27.22 24.68 7.65
N THR A 85 27.43 23.57 6.95
CA THR A 85 26.82 23.28 5.64
C THR A 85 26.14 21.92 5.66
N ILE A 86 24.87 21.89 5.26
CA ILE A 86 24.04 20.69 5.20
C ILE A 86 23.28 20.72 3.88
N GLY A 87 23.64 19.86 2.93
CA GLY A 87 23.05 19.87 1.59
C GLY A 87 23.22 21.22 0.90
N THR A 88 22.10 21.86 0.55
CA THR A 88 22.04 23.21 -0.03
C THR A 88 21.96 24.32 1.01
N TRP A 89 21.75 23.98 2.29
CA TRP A 89 21.69 24.95 3.38
C TRP A 89 23.09 25.25 3.91
N ASN A 90 23.40 26.54 4.07
CA ASN A 90 24.69 27.01 4.54
C ASN A 90 24.52 28.15 5.54
N LEU A 91 25.24 28.09 6.65
CA LEU A 91 25.27 29.13 7.67
C LEU A 91 26.71 29.46 8.06
N VAL A 92 27.07 30.73 7.94
CA VAL A 92 28.37 31.28 8.35
C VAL A 92 28.22 32.01 9.68
N ALA A 93 29.14 31.76 10.61
CA ALA A 93 29.22 32.44 11.90
C ALA A 93 29.46 33.95 11.72
N LYS A 94 28.60 34.80 12.30
CA LYS A 94 28.77 36.27 12.26
C LYS A 94 29.44 36.83 13.51
N HIS A 95 29.45 36.05 14.58
CA HIS A 95 29.97 36.40 15.90
C HIS A 95 30.30 35.11 16.64
N ASP A 96 31.13 35.20 17.67
CA ASP A 96 31.40 34.10 18.59
C ASP A 96 30.09 33.60 19.21
N GLU A 97 29.96 32.27 19.37
CA GLU A 97 28.74 31.58 19.81
C GLU A 97 27.53 31.66 18.85
N HIS A 98 27.70 32.11 17.60
CA HIS A 98 26.61 32.05 16.60
C HIS A 98 26.23 30.61 16.24
N ILE A 99 27.24 29.73 16.18
CA ILE A 99 27.11 28.31 15.92
C ILE A 99 28.03 27.57 16.89
N LEU A 100 27.48 26.63 17.64
CA LEU A 100 28.24 25.78 18.57
C LEU A 100 28.01 24.31 18.22
N LEU A 101 29.08 23.52 18.27
CA LEU A 101 29.03 22.07 18.29
C LEU A 101 29.35 21.61 19.71
N SER A 102 28.41 20.88 20.32
CA SER A 102 28.52 20.44 21.71
C SER A 102 28.55 18.91 21.78
N PHE A 103 29.56 18.37 22.44
CA PHE A 103 29.66 16.94 22.75
C PHE A 103 29.29 16.72 24.20
N TYR A 104 28.19 16.02 24.42
CA TYR A 104 27.79 15.51 25.72
C TYR A 104 28.33 14.08 25.84
N TRP A 105 29.56 13.95 26.32
CA TRP A 105 30.28 12.68 26.35
C TRP A 105 29.60 11.61 27.21
N ALA A 106 29.11 12.00 28.39
CA ALA A 106 28.41 11.09 29.30
C ALA A 106 27.04 10.64 28.76
N GLU A 107 26.28 11.56 28.16
CA GLU A 107 24.97 11.26 27.55
C GLU A 107 25.12 10.64 26.15
N ARG A 108 26.34 10.64 25.60
CA ARG A 108 26.67 10.19 24.25
C ARG A 108 25.86 10.92 23.17
N LYS A 109 25.84 12.25 23.24
CA LYS A 109 25.09 13.10 22.30
C LYS A 109 25.95 14.17 21.66
N LEU A 110 25.65 14.43 20.39
CA LEU A 110 26.19 15.52 19.59
C LEU A 110 25.08 16.54 19.35
N VAL A 111 25.32 17.80 19.72
CA VAL A 111 24.30 18.86 19.60
C VAL A 111 24.90 20.04 18.85
N TRP A 112 24.22 20.48 17.78
CA TRP A 112 24.52 21.74 17.14
C TRP A 112 23.55 22.80 17.64
N GLU A 113 24.08 23.88 18.17
CA GLU A 113 23.29 25.03 18.61
C GLU A 113 23.50 26.18 17.63
N VAL A 114 22.39 26.70 17.10
CA VAL A 114 22.36 27.77 16.11
C VAL A 114 21.52 28.91 16.63
N LEU A 115 22.14 30.07 16.80
CA LEU A 115 21.43 31.29 17.18
C LEU A 115 20.85 31.96 15.93
N HIS A 116 19.52 31.92 15.76
CA HIS A 116 18.87 32.51 14.59
C HIS A 116 17.73 33.46 15.00
N LEU A 117 17.87 34.74 14.64
CA LEU A 117 16.94 35.82 14.98
C LEU A 117 16.70 35.99 16.49
N GLY A 118 17.76 35.83 17.30
CA GLY A 118 17.71 36.00 18.76
C GLY A 118 17.11 34.84 19.54
N VAL A 119 16.89 33.69 18.90
CA VAL A 119 16.42 32.45 19.53
C VAL A 119 17.37 31.31 19.21
N VAL A 120 17.77 30.56 20.24
CA VAL A 120 18.61 29.37 20.08
C VAL A 120 17.76 28.22 19.51
N ARG A 121 18.27 27.61 18.45
CA ARG A 121 17.74 26.37 17.87
C ARG A 121 18.79 25.29 18.00
N LYS A 122 18.36 24.09 18.38
CA LYS A 122 19.25 22.95 18.59
C LYS A 122 18.88 21.83 17.64
N MET A 123 19.88 21.17 17.09
CA MET A 123 19.73 19.86 16.49
C MET A 123 20.58 18.87 17.30
N GLU A 124 20.03 17.71 17.64
CA GLU A 124 20.66 16.70 18.51
C GLU A 124 20.73 15.35 17.77
N ALA A 125 21.89 14.71 17.81
CA ALA A 125 22.09 13.35 17.33
C ALA A 125 22.77 12.52 18.43
N ASP A 126 22.33 11.29 18.64
CA ASP A 126 23.02 10.38 19.55
C ASP A 126 24.30 9.85 18.86
N PHE A 127 25.35 9.53 19.63
CA PHE A 127 26.60 8.99 19.06
C PHE A 127 26.39 7.67 18.33
N GLU A 128 25.38 6.89 18.72
CA GLU A 128 24.98 5.66 18.03
C GLU A 128 24.46 5.91 16.61
N ASP A 129 23.91 7.09 16.37
CA ASP A 129 23.40 7.50 15.06
C ASP A 129 24.50 8.15 14.20
N VAL A 130 25.75 8.23 14.66
CA VAL A 130 26.88 8.76 13.86
C VAL A 130 27.60 7.60 13.17
N ILE A 131 27.41 7.46 11.85
CA ILE A 131 28.02 6.40 11.03
C ILE A 131 29.49 6.69 10.74
N GLY A 132 29.82 7.96 10.54
CA GLY A 132 31.15 8.36 10.13
C GLY A 132 31.47 9.77 10.59
N THR A 133 32.70 9.95 11.06
CA THR A 133 33.28 11.27 11.26
C THR A 133 34.61 11.32 10.51
N ALA A 134 34.77 12.30 9.61
CA ALA A 134 36.01 12.48 8.87
C ALA A 134 36.55 13.87 9.17
N LEU A 135 37.69 13.92 9.85
CA LEU A 135 38.39 15.16 10.12
C LEU A 135 39.43 15.40 9.02
N HIS A 136 39.30 16.55 8.35
CA HIS A 136 40.27 17.01 7.37
C HIS A 136 41.01 18.21 7.99
N PRO A 137 42.27 18.03 8.41
CA PRO A 137 43.08 19.14 8.89
C PRO A 137 43.31 20.15 7.75
N GLY A 138 43.26 21.46 8.04
CA GLY A 138 43.64 22.49 7.06
C GLY A 138 45.13 22.36 6.72
N ALA A 139 45.53 22.52 5.46
CA ALA A 139 46.93 22.34 5.07
C ALA A 139 47.82 23.53 5.49
N SER A 140 47.23 24.67 5.84
CA SER A 140 47.91 25.87 6.34
C SER A 140 47.10 26.57 7.43
N ALA A 141 47.72 27.49 8.17
CA ALA A 141 47.06 28.31 9.20
C ALA A 141 45.94 29.22 8.64
N GLU A 142 45.89 29.43 7.32
CA GLU A 142 44.83 30.18 6.64
C GLU A 142 43.63 29.30 6.24
N GLU A 143 43.78 27.98 6.25
CA GLU A 143 42.72 27.04 5.88
C GLU A 143 41.96 26.53 7.11
N SER A 144 40.63 26.64 7.07
CA SER A 144 39.76 26.14 8.13
C SER A 144 39.75 24.61 8.17
N GLU A 145 39.92 24.03 9.36
CA GLU A 145 39.70 22.60 9.60
C GLU A 145 38.27 22.21 9.26
N ARG A 146 38.07 21.04 8.67
CA ARG A 146 36.74 20.55 8.28
C ARG A 146 36.42 19.24 8.96
N LEU A 147 35.38 19.23 9.78
CA LEU A 147 34.77 18.01 10.30
C LEU A 147 33.55 17.65 9.45
N ILE A 148 33.54 16.44 8.91
CA ILE A 148 32.38 15.87 8.22
C ILE A 148 31.77 14.86 9.17
N VAL A 149 30.49 15.04 9.49
CA VAL A 149 29.70 14.12 10.31
C VAL A 149 28.65 13.49 9.41
N GLU A 150 28.62 12.17 9.34
CA GLU A 150 27.64 11.39 8.60
C GLU A 150 26.71 10.69 9.59
N LEU A 151 25.43 11.02 9.52
CA LEU A 151 24.39 10.53 10.42
C LEU A 151 23.56 9.41 9.77
N ALA A 152 23.24 8.38 10.54
CA ALA A 152 22.30 7.31 10.19
C ALA A 152 20.84 7.76 10.25
N ARG A 153 20.57 8.74 11.11
CA ARG A 153 19.22 9.24 11.40
C ARG A 153 19.19 10.77 11.35
N PRO A 154 18.06 11.37 10.96
CA PRO A 154 17.90 12.81 11.02
C PRO A 154 17.99 13.27 12.50
N PRO A 155 18.64 14.41 12.79
CA PRO A 155 18.76 14.91 14.14
C PRO A 155 17.41 15.38 14.69
N ARG A 156 17.27 15.40 16.03
CA ARG A 156 16.09 15.94 16.72
C ARG A 156 16.20 17.45 16.83
N PHE A 157 15.12 18.17 16.53
CA PHE A 157 15.14 19.62 16.53
C PHE A 157 14.41 20.21 17.75
N TYR A 158 15.06 21.19 18.38
CA TYR A 158 14.50 21.93 19.51
C TYR A 158 14.64 23.44 19.27
N ARG A 159 13.71 24.19 19.85
CA ARG A 159 13.78 25.65 19.91
C ARG A 159 13.65 26.11 21.35
N GLU A 160 14.43 27.10 21.72
CA GLU A 160 14.28 27.79 23.02
C GLU A 160 12.89 28.44 23.09
N ALA A 161 12.10 28.03 24.09
CA ALA A 161 10.80 28.60 24.37
C ALA A 161 10.96 29.85 25.26
N ALA A 162 10.07 30.83 25.05
CA ALA A 162 10.08 32.06 25.83
C ALA A 162 9.89 31.71 27.32
N THR A 163 10.84 32.15 28.14
CA THR A 163 10.86 31.91 29.58
C THR A 163 9.57 32.44 30.22
N VAL A 164 8.74 31.53 30.76
CA VAL A 164 7.68 31.92 31.70
C VAL A 164 8.40 32.25 33.01
N THR A 165 8.25 33.48 33.46
CA THR A 165 8.71 33.93 34.77
C THR A 165 7.83 33.28 35.84
N SER A 166 8.42 32.39 36.63
CA SER A 166 7.87 32.01 37.93
C SER A 166 8.94 32.27 38.99
N ASP A 167 8.65 33.25 39.83
CA ASP A 167 9.06 33.44 41.22
C ASP A 167 10.47 33.95 41.58
N GLU A 168 10.52 34.50 42.80
CA GLU A 168 11.18 35.74 43.25
C GLU A 168 12.73 35.73 43.34
N ASP A 169 13.42 34.72 42.80
CA ASP A 169 14.89 34.60 42.86
C ASP A 169 15.62 34.82 41.51
N GLY A 170 14.90 35.26 40.48
CA GLY A 170 15.50 35.75 39.24
C GLY A 170 16.33 34.73 38.44
N ALA A 171 16.16 33.44 38.69
CA ALA A 171 16.83 32.37 37.94
C ALA A 171 16.04 32.03 36.66
N LYS A 172 16.57 32.43 35.50
CA LYS A 172 16.01 32.09 34.18
C LYS A 172 16.47 30.70 33.75
N THR A 173 15.60 29.69 33.84
CA THR A 173 15.83 28.37 33.24
C THR A 173 15.31 28.39 31.79
N ALA A 174 16.19 28.20 30.80
CA ALA A 174 15.77 28.08 29.40
C ALA A 174 15.10 26.72 29.22
N SER A 175 13.84 26.73 28.80
CA SER A 175 13.12 25.54 28.38
C SER A 175 13.25 25.36 26.86
N TYR A 176 13.40 24.11 26.44
CA TYR A 176 13.49 23.75 25.03
C TYR A 176 12.28 22.93 24.65
N VAL A 177 11.65 23.29 23.53
CA VAL A 177 10.46 22.61 23.01
C VAL A 177 10.80 22.01 21.64
N TYR A 178 10.27 20.82 21.36
CA TYR A 178 10.38 20.21 20.04
C TYR A 178 9.90 21.14 18.95
N THR A 179 10.66 21.23 17.86
CA THR A 179 10.33 22.09 16.72
C THR A 179 10.55 21.35 15.41
N THR A 180 10.10 21.94 14.31
CA THR A 180 10.36 21.43 12.97
C THR A 180 11.75 21.82 12.49
N ASP A 181 12.25 21.13 11.47
CA ASP A 181 13.56 21.39 10.89
C ASP A 181 13.70 22.85 10.44
N PHE A 182 14.62 23.57 11.09
CA PHE A 182 14.89 24.98 10.82
C PHE A 182 15.89 25.21 9.67
N THR A 183 16.41 24.14 9.07
CA THR A 183 17.30 24.17 7.91
C THR A 183 16.54 23.97 6.58
N ASN A 184 15.22 24.25 6.59
CA ASN A 184 14.34 24.09 5.43
C ASN A 184 14.32 22.64 4.90
N GLY A 185 14.31 21.67 5.83
CA GLY A 185 14.27 20.24 5.53
C GLY A 185 15.62 19.62 5.15
N GLN A 186 16.70 20.39 5.05
CA GLN A 186 18.00 19.87 4.62
C GLN A 186 18.62 18.93 5.67
N ALA A 187 18.56 19.25 6.95
CA ALA A 187 19.07 18.40 8.03
C ALA A 187 18.25 17.12 8.20
N SER A 188 16.98 17.14 7.80
CA SER A 188 16.10 15.97 7.78
C SER A 188 16.33 15.06 6.57
N GLN A 189 16.84 15.59 5.46
CA GLN A 189 17.02 14.86 4.19
C GLN A 189 18.47 14.48 3.89
N VAL A 190 19.44 15.26 4.38
CA VAL A 190 20.86 15.10 4.09
C VAL A 190 21.59 14.64 5.34
N SER A 191 22.09 13.40 5.29
CA SER A 191 22.84 12.75 6.38
C SER A 191 24.23 13.35 6.62
N ARG A 192 24.82 13.99 5.59
CA ARG A 192 26.18 14.52 5.63
C ARG A 192 26.21 15.99 6.05
N HIS A 193 26.75 16.26 7.24
CA HIS A 193 26.88 17.59 7.81
C HIS A 193 28.35 18.01 7.80
N VAL A 194 28.65 19.16 7.22
CA VAL A 194 30.02 19.66 7.07
C VAL A 194 30.20 20.89 7.94
N LEU A 195 31.07 20.78 8.94
CA LEU A 195 31.43 21.85 9.86
C LEU A 195 32.84 22.34 9.59
N HIS A 196 33.03 23.65 9.63
CA HIS A 196 34.33 24.30 9.52
C HIS A 196 34.71 24.95 10.83
N PHE A 197 35.97 24.78 11.22
CA PHE A 197 36.55 25.29 12.44
C PHE A 197 37.83 26.10 12.15
N PRO A 198 38.22 27.02 13.05
CA PRO A 198 39.56 27.58 13.02
C PRO A 198 40.61 26.49 13.17
N PHE A 199 41.78 26.69 12.57
CA PHE A 199 42.88 25.71 12.56
C PHE A 199 43.25 25.23 13.99
N GLY A 200 43.52 23.94 14.14
CA GLY A 200 43.93 23.30 15.39
C GLY A 200 42.80 23.01 16.40
N THR A 201 41.59 23.54 16.17
CA THR A 201 40.51 23.46 17.16
C THR A 201 40.00 22.03 17.30
N MET A 202 39.59 21.39 16.19
CA MET A 202 38.96 20.06 16.23
C MET A 202 40.01 18.94 16.40
N SER A 203 41.22 19.16 15.89
CA SER A 203 42.35 18.25 16.05
C SER A 203 42.66 17.93 17.52
N SER A 204 42.48 18.88 18.44
CA SER A 204 42.67 18.67 19.87
C SER A 204 41.63 17.72 20.51
N TYR A 205 40.43 17.60 19.94
CA TYR A 205 39.34 16.75 20.45
C TYR A 205 39.32 15.34 19.83
N LEU A 206 40.18 15.07 18.85
CA LEU A 206 40.24 13.80 18.14
C LEU A 206 40.44 12.59 19.08
N GLY A 207 41.30 12.73 20.10
CA GLY A 207 41.54 11.69 21.09
C GLY A 207 40.29 11.36 21.91
N MET A 208 39.54 12.39 22.32
CA MET A 208 38.28 12.22 23.05
C MET A 208 37.20 11.57 22.18
N MET A 209 37.08 11.97 20.91
CA MET A 209 36.12 11.38 19.97
C MET A 209 36.36 9.88 19.77
N LYS A 210 37.62 9.48 19.61
CA LYS A 210 38.00 8.05 19.48
C LYS A 210 37.70 7.26 20.76
N ARG A 211 38.02 7.81 21.94
CA ARG A 211 37.69 7.16 23.23
C ARG A 211 36.19 7.04 23.47
N ALA A 212 35.42 8.02 23.03
CA ALA A 212 33.96 8.00 23.10
C ALA A 212 33.30 7.00 22.12
N GLY A 213 34.10 6.36 21.25
CA GLY A 213 33.62 5.37 20.29
C GLY A 213 32.99 5.97 19.03
N LEU A 214 33.28 7.23 18.69
CA LEU A 214 32.90 7.80 17.40
C LEU A 214 33.80 7.21 16.30
N PRO A 215 33.25 6.78 15.15
CA PRO A 215 34.04 6.26 14.04
C PRO A 215 34.77 7.40 13.33
N VAL A 216 36.02 7.69 13.75
CA VAL A 216 36.82 8.77 13.16
C VAL A 216 37.81 8.24 12.13
N LEU A 217 37.64 8.64 10.87
CA LEU A 217 38.63 8.45 9.80
C LEU A 217 39.56 9.67 9.75
N ALA A 218 40.86 9.46 9.94
CA ALA A 218 41.87 10.50 9.81
C ALA A 218 42.70 10.26 8.55
N ASP A 219 42.67 11.26 7.66
CA ASP A 219 43.53 11.52 6.49
C ASP A 219 43.48 10.65 5.22
N GLY A 220 43.46 11.39 4.10
CA GLY A 220 44.33 11.12 2.96
C GLY A 220 43.83 10.16 1.88
N SER A 221 42.75 10.50 1.15
CA SER A 221 42.67 10.14 -0.27
C SER A 221 41.66 10.99 -1.05
N THR A 222 42.16 11.51 -2.15
CA THR A 222 41.55 12.01 -3.38
C THR A 222 40.03 11.82 -3.53
N GLN A 223 39.35 12.91 -3.87
CA GLN A 223 37.97 12.90 -4.36
C GLN A 223 37.81 11.95 -5.57
N PRO A 224 36.72 11.17 -5.67
CA PRO A 224 36.10 10.93 -6.95
C PRO A 224 35.13 12.08 -7.22
N SER A 225 35.50 12.92 -8.18
CA SER A 225 34.64 13.92 -8.81
C SER A 225 33.39 13.25 -9.39
N VAL A 226 32.22 13.71 -8.93
CA VAL A 226 30.91 13.31 -9.43
C VAL A 226 30.63 14.03 -10.75
N GLU A 227 31.18 13.49 -11.84
CA GLU A 227 30.72 13.74 -13.21
C GLU A 227 30.40 12.38 -13.87
N ALA A 228 29.47 11.63 -13.30
CA ALA A 228 28.94 10.40 -13.91
C ALA A 228 27.59 10.05 -13.28
N GLY A 229 26.57 10.89 -13.53
CA GLY A 229 25.22 10.65 -13.01
C GLY A 229 24.06 11.01 -13.95
N GLU A 230 24.32 11.66 -15.09
CA GLU A 230 23.24 12.24 -15.93
C GLU A 230 22.99 11.52 -17.27
N ARG A 231 23.48 10.28 -17.44
CA ARG A 231 23.24 9.50 -18.69
C ARG A 231 22.59 8.13 -18.45
N ALA A 232 21.57 8.08 -17.61
CA ALA A 232 20.71 6.90 -17.45
C ALA A 232 19.21 7.24 -17.45
N ARG A 233 18.81 8.21 -18.30
CA ARG A 233 17.40 8.45 -18.66
C ARG A 233 17.22 8.31 -20.15
N GLN A 234 17.27 7.08 -20.64
CA GLN A 234 16.62 6.64 -21.88
C GLN A 234 16.96 5.18 -22.08
N LEU A 235 16.00 4.32 -21.72
CA LEU A 235 15.61 3.09 -22.42
C LEU A 235 14.71 2.30 -21.47
N GLY A 236 13.45 2.20 -21.87
CA GLY A 236 12.38 1.63 -21.05
C GLY A 236 12.53 0.14 -20.83
N THR A 237 11.93 -0.32 -19.74
CA THR A 237 11.01 -1.47 -19.69
C THR A 237 10.40 -1.48 -18.29
N HIS A 238 9.13 -1.87 -18.20
CA HIS A 238 8.33 -1.90 -16.98
C HIS A 238 8.88 -2.86 -15.91
N ALA A 239 9.94 -2.46 -15.21
CA ALA A 239 10.29 -3.03 -13.90
C ALA A 239 9.53 -2.21 -12.85
N MET A 240 8.33 -2.66 -12.51
CA MET A 240 7.55 -2.15 -11.39
C MET A 240 8.46 -2.03 -10.15
N SER A 241 8.44 -0.83 -9.57
CA SER A 241 9.13 -0.39 -8.36
C SER A 241 9.18 -1.49 -7.29
N THR A 242 10.29 -2.23 -7.20
CA THR A 242 10.44 -3.36 -6.26
C THR A 242 11.73 -3.27 -5.43
N ARG A 243 12.38 -2.10 -5.36
CA ARG A 243 13.64 -1.94 -4.60
C ARG A 243 13.78 -0.65 -3.78
N LEU A 244 12.71 0.07 -3.45
CA LEU A 244 12.83 1.30 -2.63
C LEU A 244 11.76 1.42 -1.53
N ARG A 245 11.45 0.32 -0.84
CA ARG A 245 10.74 0.37 0.44
C ARG A 245 11.64 -0.21 1.54
N GLN A 246 12.67 0.54 1.89
CA GLN A 246 13.41 0.41 3.15
C GLN A 246 13.47 1.78 3.82
N PRO A 247 13.49 1.81 5.16
CA PRO A 247 12.65 2.71 5.95
C PRO A 247 13.24 4.12 6.03
N PRO A 248 12.43 5.18 6.17
CA PRO A 248 12.91 6.36 6.87
C PRO A 248 13.22 5.95 8.31
N THR A 249 14.34 6.39 8.86
CA THR A 249 14.78 6.07 10.22
C THR A 249 14.36 7.18 11.19
N SER A 250 13.11 7.67 11.07
CA SER A 250 12.65 8.89 11.77
C SER A 250 11.60 8.63 12.86
N SER A 251 10.72 7.64 12.71
CA SER A 251 9.76 7.16 13.71
C SER A 251 8.92 6.05 13.07
N PRO A 252 8.65 4.91 13.74
CA PRO A 252 7.84 3.83 13.16
C PRO A 252 6.47 4.30 12.66
N ARG A 253 5.94 5.37 13.28
CA ARG A 253 4.68 6.01 12.89
C ARG A 253 4.83 6.82 11.60
N LEU A 254 5.92 7.57 11.44
CA LEU A 254 6.15 8.37 10.24
C LEU A 254 6.43 7.46 9.03
N ASP A 255 7.13 6.36 9.26
CA ASP A 255 7.46 5.39 8.21
C ASP A 255 6.20 4.67 7.71
N ALA A 256 5.28 4.34 8.61
CA ALA A 256 3.97 3.82 8.26
C ALA A 256 3.14 4.83 7.44
N ILE A 257 3.18 6.12 7.79
CA ILE A 257 2.51 7.19 7.03
C ILE A 257 3.10 7.30 5.63
N ILE A 258 4.43 7.32 5.50
CA ILE A 258 5.11 7.42 4.21
C ILE A 258 4.80 6.19 3.34
N LEU A 259 4.83 4.99 3.93
CA LEU A 259 4.49 3.75 3.23
C LEU A 259 3.03 3.77 2.76
N GLN A 260 2.11 4.24 3.61
CA GLN A 260 0.69 4.37 3.25
C GLN A 260 0.52 5.34 2.07
N GLU A 261 1.13 6.53 2.13
CA GLU A 261 1.05 7.49 1.03
C GLU A 261 1.67 6.96 -0.27
N GLN A 262 2.76 6.19 -0.18
CA GLN A 262 3.38 5.54 -1.34
C GLN A 262 2.44 4.49 -1.95
N LEU A 263 1.83 3.64 -1.13
CA LEU A 263 0.86 2.65 -1.59
C LEU A 263 -0.36 3.33 -2.24
N GLU A 264 -0.85 4.42 -1.65
CA GLU A 264 -1.96 5.20 -2.20
C GLU A 264 -1.59 5.92 -3.51
N ARG A 265 -0.34 6.37 -3.66
CA ARG A 265 0.18 6.89 -4.94
C ARG A 265 0.23 5.80 -5.99
N GLU A 266 0.83 4.65 -5.70
CA GLU A 266 0.90 3.52 -6.63
C GLU A 266 -0.48 2.98 -7.04
N MET A 267 -1.43 2.95 -6.10
CA MET A 267 -2.83 2.59 -6.38
C MET A 267 -3.49 3.58 -7.34
N ARG A 268 -3.22 4.88 -7.21
CA ARG A 268 -3.72 5.92 -8.13
C ARG A 268 -3.07 5.83 -9.50
N ASP A 269 -1.76 5.67 -9.53
CA ASP A 269 -0.97 5.58 -10.77
C ASP A 269 -1.35 4.34 -11.57
N CYS A 270 -1.56 3.20 -10.90
CA CYS A 270 -2.00 1.96 -11.52
C CYS A 270 -3.53 1.86 -11.68
N GLN A 271 -4.29 2.91 -11.35
CA GLN A 271 -5.75 2.97 -11.43
C GLN A 271 -6.45 1.76 -10.79
N ALA A 272 -5.95 1.31 -9.64
CA ALA A 272 -6.50 0.16 -8.94
C ALA A 272 -7.86 0.50 -8.31
N ARG A 273 -8.79 -0.47 -8.34
CA ARG A 273 -10.14 -0.29 -7.79
C ARG A 273 -10.11 -0.33 -6.26
N TYR A 274 -10.82 0.60 -5.62
CA TYR A 274 -10.97 0.65 -4.16
C TYR A 274 -12.07 -0.28 -3.63
N THR A 275 -13.00 -0.73 -4.49
CA THR A 275 -14.04 -1.72 -4.16
C THR A 275 -14.00 -2.94 -5.08
N GLY A 276 -14.52 -4.07 -4.60
CA GLY A 276 -14.56 -5.34 -5.33
C GLY A 276 -13.20 -6.04 -5.44
N ILE A 277 -13.17 -7.16 -6.15
CA ILE A 277 -11.95 -7.94 -6.40
C ILE A 277 -11.12 -7.20 -7.47
N CYS A 278 -9.87 -6.87 -7.16
CA CYS A 278 -8.96 -6.14 -8.04
C CYS A 278 -7.57 -6.79 -8.03
N PRO A 279 -7.10 -7.36 -9.17
CA PRO A 279 -5.78 -8.01 -9.24
C PRO A 279 -4.61 -7.06 -9.00
N ILE A 280 -4.73 -5.80 -9.45
CA ILE A 280 -3.68 -4.78 -9.26
C ILE A 280 -3.53 -4.48 -7.77
N ARG A 281 -4.65 -4.26 -7.07
CA ARG A 281 -4.66 -4.05 -5.63
C ARG A 281 -4.09 -5.26 -4.89
N GLU A 282 -4.53 -6.47 -5.24
CA GLU A 282 -4.01 -7.69 -4.63
C GLU A 282 -2.49 -7.80 -4.75
N ARG A 283 -1.93 -7.51 -5.93
CA ARG A 283 -0.48 -7.51 -6.17
C ARG A 283 0.25 -6.45 -5.33
N LEU A 284 -0.25 -5.22 -5.28
CA LEU A 284 0.37 -4.12 -4.53
C LEU A 284 0.38 -4.40 -3.02
N TYR A 285 -0.73 -4.90 -2.48
CA TYR A 285 -0.82 -5.28 -1.06
C TYR A 285 0.00 -6.53 -0.73
N ALA A 286 0.07 -7.51 -1.64
CA ALA A 286 0.93 -8.69 -1.45
C ALA A 286 2.41 -8.30 -1.38
N ALA A 287 2.87 -7.44 -2.28
CA ALA A 287 4.23 -6.92 -2.26
C ALA A 287 4.54 -6.14 -0.96
N ALA A 288 3.63 -5.24 -0.55
CA ALA A 288 3.77 -4.50 0.70
C ALA A 288 3.82 -5.42 1.93
N LEU A 289 2.99 -6.48 1.96
CA LEU A 289 2.96 -7.43 3.07
C LEU A 289 4.24 -8.28 3.14
N ASP A 290 4.80 -8.68 1.99
CA ASP A 290 6.06 -9.41 1.95
C ASP A 290 7.23 -8.54 2.46
N GLU A 291 7.27 -7.26 2.07
CA GLU A 291 8.25 -6.28 2.57
C GLU A 291 8.11 -6.04 4.07
N LEU A 292 6.88 -5.84 4.56
CA LEU A 292 6.61 -5.68 6.00
C LEU A 292 6.99 -6.93 6.79
N THR A 293 6.74 -8.12 6.24
CA THR A 293 7.12 -9.40 6.88
C THR A 293 8.63 -9.51 7.02
N VAL A 294 9.40 -9.06 6.01
CA VAL A 294 10.86 -9.02 6.08
C VAL A 294 11.33 -7.96 7.08
N ALA A 295 10.73 -6.76 7.09
CA ALA A 295 11.07 -5.71 8.04
C ALA A 295 10.83 -6.16 9.49
N ILE A 296 9.64 -6.66 9.80
CA ILE A 296 9.29 -7.19 11.13
C ILE A 296 10.16 -8.40 11.47
N GLY A 297 10.52 -9.22 10.48
CA GLY A 297 11.41 -10.37 10.68
C GLY A 297 12.87 -9.99 10.98
N ARG A 298 13.32 -8.79 10.59
CA ARG A 298 14.64 -8.25 10.99
C ARG A 298 14.63 -7.82 12.45
N ASP A 299 13.53 -7.23 12.93
CA ASP A 299 13.38 -6.81 14.32
C ASP A 299 13.15 -8.02 15.24
N GLU A 300 12.17 -8.87 14.91
CA GLU A 300 11.84 -10.08 15.66
C GLU A 300 11.56 -11.26 14.71
N PRO A 301 12.48 -12.24 14.64
CA PRO A 301 12.39 -13.33 13.66
C PRO A 301 11.19 -14.25 13.90
N LYS A 302 10.78 -14.45 15.17
CA LYS A 302 9.61 -15.26 15.52
C LYS A 302 8.32 -14.65 14.97
N ARG A 303 8.17 -13.34 15.10
CA ARG A 303 7.00 -12.59 14.63
C ARG A 303 6.93 -12.55 13.11
N GLY A 304 8.05 -12.28 12.43
CA GLY A 304 8.12 -12.36 10.97
C GLY A 304 7.83 -13.78 10.44
N GLY A 305 8.32 -14.81 11.13
CA GLY A 305 8.04 -16.21 10.81
C GLY A 305 6.56 -16.58 10.93
N LEU A 306 5.88 -16.11 11.99
CA LEU A 306 4.44 -16.31 12.17
C LEU A 306 3.62 -15.61 11.09
N LEU A 307 3.94 -14.35 10.78
CA LEU A 307 3.26 -13.57 9.73
C LEU A 307 3.37 -14.25 8.36
N ARG A 308 4.54 -14.79 8.02
CA ARG A 308 4.72 -15.54 6.77
C ARG A 308 3.82 -16.78 6.69
N ARG A 309 3.68 -17.53 7.80
CA ARG A 309 2.80 -18.71 7.86
C ARG A 309 1.33 -18.33 7.71
N LEU A 310 0.87 -17.33 8.46
CA LEU A 310 -0.49 -16.79 8.34
C LEU A 310 -0.79 -16.31 6.93
N THR A 311 0.15 -15.64 6.29
CA THR A 311 -0.01 -15.15 4.91
C THR A 311 -0.11 -16.31 3.92
N ALA A 312 0.69 -17.37 4.10
CA ALA A 312 0.60 -18.56 3.26
C ALA A 312 -0.74 -19.29 3.45
N GLU A 313 -1.22 -19.43 4.68
CA GLU A 313 -2.52 -20.03 4.98
C GLU A 313 -3.69 -19.21 4.40
N ALA A 314 -3.64 -17.88 4.53
CA ALA A 314 -4.62 -16.99 3.91
C ALA A 314 -4.62 -17.11 2.38
N ARG A 315 -3.45 -17.21 1.72
CA ARG A 315 -3.37 -17.42 0.26
C ARG A 315 -3.97 -18.77 -0.13
N LEU A 316 -3.66 -19.84 0.60
CA LEU A 316 -4.23 -21.17 0.36
C LEU A 316 -5.75 -21.18 0.50
N THR A 317 -6.32 -20.50 1.50
CA THR A 317 -7.78 -20.41 1.65
C THR A 317 -8.42 -19.63 0.50
N ILE A 318 -7.82 -18.52 0.07
CA ILE A 318 -8.30 -17.76 -1.10
C ILE A 318 -8.26 -18.62 -2.37
N ASP A 319 -7.19 -19.37 -2.59
CA ASP A 319 -7.03 -20.24 -3.76
C ASP A 319 -8.01 -21.42 -3.73
N ALA A 320 -8.32 -21.96 -2.55
CA ALA A 320 -9.39 -22.94 -2.39
C ALA A 320 -10.75 -22.34 -2.76
N TYR A 321 -11.08 -21.14 -2.30
CA TYR A 321 -12.34 -20.46 -2.69
C TYR A 321 -12.40 -20.15 -4.18
N ARG A 322 -11.29 -19.74 -4.80
CA ARG A 322 -11.20 -19.56 -6.27
C ARG A 322 -11.51 -20.86 -7.00
N SER A 323 -10.87 -21.95 -6.57
CA SER A 323 -11.07 -23.27 -7.19
C SER A 323 -12.54 -23.73 -7.09
N VAL A 324 -13.16 -23.58 -5.92
CA VAL A 324 -14.58 -23.94 -5.73
C VAL A 324 -15.49 -23.04 -6.58
N TYR A 325 -15.19 -21.74 -6.67
CA TYR A 325 -15.95 -20.81 -7.52
C TYR A 325 -15.85 -21.18 -9.00
N GLU A 326 -14.64 -21.44 -9.50
CA GLU A 326 -14.40 -21.87 -10.87
C GLU A 326 -15.13 -23.19 -11.18
N GLN A 327 -15.06 -24.16 -10.27
CA GLN A 327 -15.81 -25.43 -10.40
C GLN A 327 -17.32 -25.20 -10.44
N SER A 328 -17.85 -24.28 -9.62
CA SER A 328 -19.28 -23.96 -9.63
C SER A 328 -19.73 -23.32 -10.95
N LEU A 329 -18.89 -22.44 -11.53
CA LEU A 329 -19.16 -21.80 -12.81
C LEU A 329 -19.14 -22.83 -13.94
N LEU A 330 -18.16 -23.73 -13.94
CA LEU A 330 -18.06 -24.83 -14.91
C LEU A 330 -19.25 -25.77 -14.81
N PHE A 331 -19.67 -26.13 -13.59
CA PHE A 331 -20.86 -26.94 -13.37
C PHE A 331 -22.12 -26.26 -13.95
N GLY A 332 -22.30 -24.96 -13.67
CA GLY A 332 -23.41 -24.19 -14.21
C GLY A 332 -23.42 -24.16 -15.75
N SER A 333 -22.28 -23.89 -16.36
CA SER A 333 -22.12 -23.88 -17.83
C SER A 333 -22.39 -25.26 -18.45
N SER A 334 -21.87 -26.33 -17.84
CA SER A 334 -22.07 -27.71 -18.28
C SER A 334 -23.55 -28.12 -18.19
N LYS A 335 -24.23 -27.78 -17.10
CA LYS A 335 -25.67 -28.04 -16.94
C LYS A 335 -26.52 -27.27 -17.94
N LEU A 336 -26.17 -26.01 -18.20
CA LEU A 336 -26.85 -25.21 -19.22
C LEU A 336 -26.67 -25.82 -20.62
N SER A 337 -25.44 -26.21 -20.96
CA SER A 337 -25.13 -26.88 -22.23
C SER A 337 -25.88 -28.20 -22.38
N ALA A 338 -25.95 -29.02 -21.33
CA ALA A 338 -26.71 -30.26 -21.32
C ALA A 338 -28.21 -30.04 -21.51
N ALA A 339 -28.78 -29.03 -20.85
CA ALA A 339 -30.19 -28.66 -21.01
C ALA A 339 -30.49 -28.16 -22.43
N VAL A 340 -29.58 -27.37 -23.02
CA VAL A 340 -29.69 -26.93 -24.42
C VAL A 340 -29.69 -28.12 -25.37
N ARG A 341 -28.80 -29.10 -25.16
CA ARG A 341 -28.74 -30.33 -25.97
C ARG A 341 -30.04 -31.13 -25.86
N ILE A 342 -30.49 -31.46 -24.64
CA ILE A 342 -31.73 -32.22 -24.42
C ILE A 342 -32.92 -31.51 -25.06
N ARG A 343 -33.00 -30.18 -24.94
CA ARG A 343 -34.05 -29.39 -25.57
C ARG A 343 -33.98 -29.47 -27.11
N GLY A 344 -32.79 -29.52 -27.69
CA GLY A 344 -32.60 -29.77 -29.12
C GLY A 344 -33.14 -31.14 -29.52
N ASP A 345 -32.68 -32.20 -28.85
CA ASP A 345 -33.11 -33.58 -29.13
C ASP A 345 -34.64 -33.75 -29.03
N LEU A 346 -35.27 -33.13 -28.02
CA LEU A 346 -36.72 -33.13 -27.87
C LEU A 346 -37.44 -32.36 -28.97
N LYS A 347 -36.89 -31.22 -29.43
CA LYS A 347 -37.46 -30.48 -30.57
C LYS A 347 -37.39 -31.30 -31.85
N ASP A 348 -36.27 -31.97 -32.09
CA ASP A 348 -36.11 -32.84 -33.26
C ASP A 348 -37.09 -34.01 -33.20
N ARG A 349 -37.33 -34.59 -32.00
CA ARG A 349 -38.34 -35.63 -31.82
C ARG A 349 -39.76 -35.12 -32.04
N ILE A 350 -40.08 -33.90 -31.57
CA ILE A 350 -41.38 -33.27 -31.81
C ILE A 350 -41.58 -33.08 -33.31
N ALA A 351 -40.60 -32.51 -34.03
CA ALA A 351 -40.69 -32.33 -35.47
C ALA A 351 -40.87 -33.65 -36.23
N GLY A 352 -40.18 -34.72 -35.80
CA GLY A 352 -40.37 -36.06 -36.36
C GLY A 352 -41.78 -36.62 -36.13
N LEU A 353 -42.32 -36.48 -34.92
CA LEU A 353 -43.68 -36.91 -34.60
C LEU A 353 -44.75 -36.08 -35.31
N GLU A 354 -44.53 -34.78 -35.48
CA GLU A 354 -45.40 -33.90 -36.26
C GLU A 354 -45.47 -34.34 -37.72
N SER A 355 -44.33 -34.69 -38.33
CA SER A 355 -44.28 -35.26 -39.69
C SER A 355 -45.05 -36.60 -39.77
N GLU A 356 -44.85 -37.50 -38.80
CA GLU A 356 -45.54 -38.80 -38.77
C GLU A 356 -47.06 -38.65 -38.61
N ILE A 357 -47.50 -37.70 -37.77
CA ILE A 357 -48.92 -37.36 -37.61
C ILE A 357 -49.51 -36.87 -38.94
N ASP A 358 -48.79 -36.02 -39.67
CA ASP A 358 -49.28 -35.49 -40.94
C ASP A 358 -49.32 -36.57 -42.05
N ASP A 359 -48.35 -37.49 -42.06
CA ASP A 359 -48.36 -38.66 -42.92
C ASP A 359 -49.56 -39.58 -42.62
N LEU A 360 -49.79 -39.91 -41.34
CA LEU A 360 -50.93 -40.71 -40.92
C LEU A 360 -52.27 -40.03 -41.23
N LYS A 361 -52.39 -38.72 -41.00
CA LYS A 361 -53.58 -37.95 -41.42
C LYS A 361 -53.80 -38.03 -42.93
N SER A 362 -52.72 -37.99 -43.73
CA SER A 362 -52.83 -38.16 -45.18
C SER A 362 -53.30 -39.57 -45.56
N GLN A 363 -52.84 -40.61 -44.86
CA GLN A 363 -53.29 -41.99 -45.06
C GLN A 363 -54.76 -42.17 -44.70
N VAL A 364 -55.20 -41.63 -43.56
CA VAL A 364 -56.61 -41.65 -43.14
C VAL A 364 -57.49 -40.94 -44.17
N ARG A 365 -57.08 -39.77 -44.67
CA ARG A 365 -57.82 -39.08 -45.74
C ARG A 365 -57.97 -39.94 -46.99
N ARG A 366 -56.87 -40.53 -47.49
CA ARG A 366 -56.89 -41.43 -48.66
C ARG A 366 -57.80 -42.65 -48.46
N LEU A 367 -57.72 -43.29 -47.29
CA LEU A 367 -58.57 -44.44 -46.98
C LEU A 367 -60.04 -44.05 -46.85
N ASN A 368 -60.33 -42.89 -46.27
CA ASN A 368 -61.70 -42.39 -46.14
C ASN A 368 -62.30 -42.07 -47.51
N GLU A 369 -61.56 -41.39 -48.40
CA GLU A 369 -61.96 -41.17 -49.80
C GLU A 369 -62.23 -42.50 -50.53
N LEU A 370 -61.39 -43.50 -50.30
CA LEU A 370 -61.56 -44.83 -50.88
C LEU A 370 -62.83 -45.53 -50.34
N CYS A 371 -63.06 -45.49 -49.03
CA CYS A 371 -64.29 -46.02 -48.42
C CYS A 371 -65.55 -45.30 -48.93
N GLU A 372 -65.53 -43.97 -49.04
CA GLU A 372 -66.63 -43.18 -49.60
C GLU A 372 -66.92 -43.58 -51.05
N SER A 373 -65.88 -43.76 -51.88
CA SER A 373 -66.04 -44.20 -53.27
C SER A 373 -66.63 -45.61 -53.39
N LEU A 374 -66.24 -46.53 -52.49
CA LEU A 374 -66.77 -47.89 -52.44
C LEU A 374 -68.21 -47.90 -51.95
N ALA A 375 -68.52 -47.14 -50.90
CA ALA A 375 -69.87 -46.98 -50.39
C ALA A 375 -70.80 -46.40 -51.47
N HIS A 376 -70.37 -45.36 -52.18
CA HIS A 376 -71.12 -44.82 -53.31
C HIS A 376 -71.35 -45.88 -54.40
N ARG A 377 -70.32 -46.66 -54.75
CA ARG A 377 -70.43 -47.74 -55.73
C ARG A 377 -71.39 -48.85 -55.27
N GLU A 378 -71.40 -49.18 -53.99
CA GLU A 378 -72.33 -50.16 -53.42
C GLU A 378 -73.76 -49.63 -53.37
N GLU A 379 -73.97 -48.36 -53.03
CA GLU A 379 -75.27 -47.71 -53.06
C GLU A 379 -75.84 -47.69 -54.50
N GLN A 380 -75.02 -47.41 -55.51
CA GLN A 380 -75.43 -47.48 -56.92
C GLN A 380 -75.84 -48.91 -57.32
N LYS A 381 -75.10 -49.93 -56.85
CA LYS A 381 -75.48 -51.34 -57.07
C LYS A 381 -76.78 -51.68 -56.35
N ALA A 382 -76.95 -51.27 -55.10
CA ALA A 382 -78.16 -51.51 -54.31
C ALA A 382 -79.39 -50.89 -54.97
N LYS A 383 -79.29 -49.64 -55.45
CA LYS A 383 -80.33 -49.01 -56.28
C LYS A 383 -80.60 -49.81 -57.56
N GLY A 384 -79.57 -50.35 -58.19
CA GLY A 384 -79.72 -51.27 -59.32
C GLY A 384 -80.44 -52.59 -58.99
N TYR A 385 -80.39 -53.06 -57.74
CA TYR A 385 -81.15 -54.23 -57.27
C TYR A 385 -82.57 -53.86 -56.79
N GLU A 386 -82.75 -52.69 -56.15
CA GLU A 386 -84.07 -52.19 -55.72
C GLU A 386 -84.95 -51.77 -56.90
N VAL A 387 -84.34 -51.31 -58.00
CA VAL A 387 -85.01 -51.36 -59.30
C VAL A 387 -85.13 -52.84 -59.66
N GLU A 388 -86.18 -53.50 -59.17
CA GLU A 388 -86.52 -54.86 -59.58
C GLU A 388 -86.47 -54.88 -61.11
N SER A 389 -85.57 -55.71 -61.67
CA SER A 389 -85.45 -55.80 -63.12
C SER A 389 -86.85 -56.06 -63.70
N PRO A 390 -87.23 -55.40 -64.81
CA PRO A 390 -88.55 -55.57 -65.40
C PRO A 390 -88.87 -57.06 -65.64
N ASP A 391 -87.84 -57.87 -65.89
CA ASP A 391 -87.93 -59.32 -66.02
C ASP A 391 -88.45 -60.00 -64.75
N ILE A 392 -88.00 -59.60 -63.56
CA ILE A 392 -88.50 -60.14 -62.28
C ILE A 392 -89.94 -59.70 -62.03
N THR A 393 -90.30 -58.46 -62.37
CA THR A 393 -91.69 -57.99 -62.25
C THR A 393 -92.61 -58.72 -63.22
N HIS A 394 -92.19 -58.90 -64.48
CA HIS A 394 -92.93 -59.68 -65.48
C HIS A 394 -93.08 -61.15 -65.07
N LEU A 395 -92.02 -61.78 -64.54
CA LEU A 395 -92.09 -63.15 -64.04
C LEU A 395 -93.03 -63.29 -62.83
N LYS A 396 -93.09 -62.29 -61.94
CA LYS A 396 -94.08 -62.26 -60.84
C LYS A 396 -95.50 -62.10 -61.37
N GLU A 397 -95.72 -61.26 -62.38
CA GLU A 397 -97.02 -61.11 -63.05
C GLU A 397 -97.46 -62.43 -63.72
N GLU A 398 -96.57 -63.09 -64.46
CA GLU A 398 -96.81 -64.41 -65.05
C GLU A 398 -97.10 -65.47 -63.97
N GLN A 399 -96.36 -65.45 -62.85
CA GLN A 399 -96.61 -66.35 -61.73
C GLN A 399 -98.01 -66.16 -61.14
N VAL A 400 -98.46 -64.92 -60.94
CA VAL A 400 -99.81 -64.61 -60.45
C VAL A 400 -100.87 -65.05 -61.46
N GLN A 401 -100.64 -64.82 -62.76
CA GLN A 401 -101.54 -65.30 -63.82
C GLN A 401 -101.67 -66.83 -63.78
N LEU A 402 -100.56 -67.56 -63.70
CA LEU A 402 -100.55 -69.02 -63.61
C LEU A 402 -101.20 -69.55 -62.31
N GLN A 403 -101.03 -68.85 -61.18
CA GLN A 403 -101.72 -69.18 -59.93
C GLN A 403 -103.23 -69.00 -60.04
N SER A 404 -103.70 -67.92 -60.68
CA SER A 404 -105.13 -67.70 -60.91
C SER A 404 -105.74 -68.78 -61.83
N LEU A 405 -105.01 -69.20 -62.87
CA LEU A 405 -105.41 -70.32 -63.72
C LEU A 405 -105.47 -71.65 -62.94
N LEU A 406 -104.51 -71.88 -62.05
CA LEU A 406 -104.53 -73.04 -61.14
C LEU A 406 -105.72 -73.01 -60.17
N GLU A 407 -106.13 -71.84 -59.68
CA GLU A 407 -107.27 -71.69 -58.77
C GLU A 407 -108.60 -71.94 -59.50
N VAL A 408 -108.73 -71.44 -60.74
CA VAL A 408 -109.85 -71.75 -61.64
C VAL A 408 -109.91 -73.25 -61.96
N LEU A 409 -108.77 -73.89 -62.21
CA LEU A 409 -108.68 -75.34 -62.43
C LEU A 409 -108.90 -76.17 -61.14
N ARG A 410 -108.66 -75.61 -59.95
CA ARG A 410 -109.00 -76.25 -58.67
C ARG A 410 -110.50 -76.17 -58.36
N LEU A 411 -111.16 -75.09 -58.77
CA LEU A 411 -112.63 -74.96 -58.73
C LEU A 411 -113.34 -75.88 -59.75
N SER A 412 -112.61 -76.49 -60.69
CA SER A 412 -113.14 -77.49 -61.63
C SER A 412 -112.87 -78.95 -61.23
N LYS A 413 -112.42 -79.23 -59.99
CA LYS A 413 -112.49 -80.61 -59.46
C LYS A 413 -113.88 -80.87 -58.88
N PRO A 414 -114.61 -81.87 -59.38
CA PRO A 414 -115.93 -82.21 -58.86
C PRO A 414 -115.80 -82.79 -57.44
N ASP A 415 -116.75 -82.41 -56.59
CA ASP A 415 -117.18 -83.22 -55.46
C ASP A 415 -117.39 -84.66 -55.94
N LYS A 416 -116.67 -85.60 -55.32
CA LYS A 416 -117.11 -86.99 -55.19
C LYS A 416 -117.20 -87.31 -53.72
N GLY A 417 -118.43 -87.53 -53.26
CA GLY A 417 -118.77 -87.73 -51.87
C GLY A 417 -118.34 -89.09 -51.27
N LYS A 418 -118.43 -89.10 -49.93
CA LYS A 418 -118.78 -90.16 -48.96
C LYS A 418 -118.69 -91.64 -49.41
N SER A 419 -118.03 -92.48 -48.60
CA SER A 419 -118.61 -93.61 -47.82
C SER A 419 -117.55 -94.61 -47.30
N GLN A 420 -117.25 -94.59 -45.99
CA GLN A 420 -117.08 -95.69 -45.01
C GLN A 420 -116.18 -95.26 -43.84
#